data_AF-A0A413HAK6-F1
#
_entry.id   AF-A0A413HAK6-F1
#
_cell.length_a   1.000
_cell.length_b   1.000
_cell.length_c   1.000
_cell.angle_alpha   90.00
_cell.angle_beta   90.00
_cell.angle_gamma   90.00
#
_symmetry.space_group_name_H-M   'P 1'
#
loop_
_entity.id
_entity.type
_entity.pdbx_description
1 polymer ?
#
loop_
_entity_poly.entity_id
_entity_poly.type
_entity_poly.pdbx_seq_one_letter_code
_entity_poly.pdbx_strand_id
1 'polypeptide(L)'
;MLLSDFDSEDEFANELCKLIRKHPGLCYSIQLEDTHILRHIIFGNLADDVYRDVYTTYNNALFDSLRLLVRYEKSLKAWCEIIKLAEDREILDTLIMDYVYPIFLVTCDLPNVFKDQLVRGCVKLASVSTGDYSYLSDTRFNWFKEMKASCAYNPFGLQLIQIVDDDLYHGDDATHFRDIHGNCMHDISQTLVAGSTQTVSPYAGLFLKTYSKSFNLENELEIIDRHRRRIQRAYLLFGDYADSLSGASLES
;
A
#
# COMPACT_ATOMS: atom_id res chain seq x y z
N MET A 1 -14.14 33.80 -39.01
CA MET A 1 -13.31 33.37 -37.86
C MET A 1 -14.27 33.15 -36.71
N LEU A 2 -14.18 32.02 -36.00
CA LEU A 2 -15.08 31.50 -34.93
C LEU A 2 -16.11 30.44 -35.36
N LEU A 3 -15.65 29.31 -35.91
CA LEU A 3 -16.41 28.04 -35.93
C LEU A 3 -15.50 26.80 -35.70
N SER A 4 -14.20 26.97 -35.42
CA SER A 4 -13.23 25.86 -35.34
C SER A 4 -13.07 25.25 -33.95
N ASP A 5 -13.50 25.94 -32.89
CA ASP A 5 -13.05 25.58 -31.53
C ASP A 5 -14.00 24.58 -30.85
N PHE A 6 -15.29 24.56 -31.23
CA PHE A 6 -16.30 23.64 -30.69
C PHE A 6 -16.11 22.18 -31.16
N ASP A 7 -15.65 21.94 -32.39
CA ASP A 7 -15.41 20.58 -32.89
C ASP A 7 -14.17 19.93 -32.23
N SER A 8 -13.21 20.75 -31.76
CA SER A 8 -11.94 20.27 -31.18
C SER A 8 -12.07 19.77 -29.74
N GLU A 9 -12.90 20.40 -28.91
CA GLU A 9 -13.16 19.96 -27.54
C GLU A 9 -13.94 18.63 -27.52
N ASP A 10 -14.88 18.47 -28.44
CA ASP A 10 -15.62 17.21 -28.62
C ASP A 10 -14.70 16.09 -29.11
N GLU A 11 -13.74 16.36 -30.00
CA GLU A 11 -12.77 15.35 -30.46
C GLU A 11 -11.82 14.91 -29.34
N PHE A 12 -11.24 15.86 -28.60
CA PHE A 12 -10.38 15.59 -27.43
C PHE A 12 -11.09 14.72 -26.39
N ALA A 13 -12.30 15.14 -25.96
CA ALA A 13 -13.07 14.42 -24.95
C ALA A 13 -13.45 13.01 -25.43
N ASN A 14 -13.80 12.86 -26.71
CA ASN A 14 -14.12 11.57 -27.30
C ASN A 14 -12.91 10.63 -27.34
N GLU A 15 -11.74 11.12 -27.70
CA GLU A 15 -10.50 10.33 -27.72
C GLU A 15 -10.07 9.92 -26.32
N LEU A 16 -10.06 10.85 -25.37
CA LEU A 16 -9.78 10.58 -23.96
C LEU A 16 -10.74 9.51 -23.40
N CYS A 17 -12.04 9.64 -23.67
CA CYS A 17 -13.04 8.65 -23.27
C CYS A 17 -12.80 7.25 -23.86
N LYS A 18 -12.38 7.16 -25.14
CA LYS A 18 -12.05 5.88 -25.78
C LYS A 18 -10.89 5.18 -25.07
N LEU A 19 -9.88 5.93 -24.64
CA LEU A 19 -8.72 5.40 -23.92
C LEU A 19 -9.09 4.95 -22.50
N ILE A 20 -9.79 5.79 -21.73
CA ILE A 20 -10.22 5.48 -20.36
C ILE A 20 -11.08 4.20 -20.32
N ARG A 21 -11.98 4.01 -21.28
CA ARG A 21 -12.87 2.84 -21.35
C ARG A 21 -12.13 1.51 -21.50
N LYS A 22 -10.85 1.51 -21.90
CA LYS A 22 -10.03 0.30 -21.98
C LYS A 22 -9.57 -0.19 -20.59
N HIS A 23 -9.50 0.71 -19.59
CA HIS A 23 -8.89 0.43 -18.30
C HIS A 23 -9.49 -0.77 -17.56
N PRO A 24 -10.83 -0.88 -17.36
CA PRO A 24 -11.37 -2.01 -16.61
C PRO A 24 -11.05 -3.35 -17.26
N GLY A 25 -11.17 -3.45 -18.59
CA GLY A 25 -10.89 -4.68 -19.33
C GLY A 25 -9.43 -5.13 -19.21
N LEU A 26 -8.49 -4.19 -19.29
CA LEU A 26 -7.06 -4.46 -19.08
C LEU A 26 -6.74 -4.78 -17.63
N CYS A 27 -7.28 -4.01 -16.68
CA CYS A 27 -7.01 -4.19 -15.26
C CYS A 27 -7.44 -5.57 -14.75
N TYR A 28 -8.58 -6.09 -15.22
CA TYR A 28 -9.06 -7.42 -14.82
C TYR A 28 -8.32 -8.58 -15.51
N SER A 29 -7.73 -8.36 -16.69
CA SER A 29 -6.99 -9.40 -17.40
C SER A 29 -5.55 -9.57 -16.90
N ILE A 30 -4.96 -8.52 -16.32
CA ILE A 30 -3.59 -8.56 -15.79
C ILE A 30 -3.47 -9.59 -14.66
N GLN A 31 -2.52 -10.50 -14.85
CA GLN A 31 -2.07 -11.46 -13.84
C GLN A 31 -0.75 -10.96 -13.26
N LEU A 32 -0.69 -10.96 -11.93
CA LEU A 32 0.51 -10.64 -11.18
C LEU A 32 0.98 -11.93 -10.50
N GLU A 33 2.28 -12.18 -10.55
CA GLU A 33 2.89 -13.32 -9.88
C GLU A 33 2.67 -13.27 -8.37
N ASP A 34 2.44 -14.43 -7.77
CA ASP A 34 2.34 -14.61 -6.31
C ASP A 34 1.29 -13.70 -5.65
N THR A 35 0.18 -13.42 -6.34
CA THR A 35 -0.91 -12.58 -5.81
C THR A 35 -2.04 -13.35 -5.15
N HIS A 36 -2.03 -14.68 -5.23
CA HIS A 36 -2.97 -15.50 -4.49
C HIS A 36 -2.53 -15.59 -3.02
N ILE A 37 -2.99 -14.62 -2.22
CA ILE A 37 -2.78 -14.61 -0.77
C ILE A 37 -4.11 -14.90 -0.11
N LEU A 38 -4.13 -15.99 0.66
CA LEU A 38 -5.26 -16.30 1.52
C LEU A 38 -5.16 -15.47 2.79
N ARG A 39 -6.32 -14.96 3.24
CA ARG A 39 -6.42 -14.34 4.55
C ARG A 39 -6.02 -15.38 5.60
N HIS A 40 -5.02 -15.07 6.43
CA HIS A 40 -4.60 -15.97 7.50
C HIS A 40 -5.75 -16.15 8.49
N ILE A 41 -5.98 -17.39 8.90
CA ILE A 41 -6.98 -17.76 9.91
C ILE A 41 -6.20 -18.42 11.03
N ILE A 42 -6.21 -17.82 12.23
CA ILE A 42 -5.66 -18.49 13.42
C ILE A 42 -6.60 -19.63 13.80
N PHE A 43 -6.03 -20.83 13.90
CA PHE A 43 -6.71 -22.02 14.39
C PHE A 43 -6.23 -22.31 15.82
N GLY A 44 -7.11 -22.09 16.80
CA GLY A 44 -6.81 -22.42 18.19
C GLY A 44 -7.98 -22.05 19.10
N ASN A 45 -8.14 -22.78 20.22
CA ASN A 45 -9.01 -22.37 21.32
C ASN A 45 -8.38 -21.14 21.99
N LEU A 46 -8.53 -19.97 21.35
CA LEU A 46 -8.17 -18.69 21.96
C LEU A 46 -9.10 -18.48 23.14
N ALA A 47 -8.66 -18.90 24.33
CA ALA A 47 -9.40 -18.72 25.58
C ALA A 47 -9.52 -17.24 25.96
N ASP A 48 -8.77 -16.35 25.29
CA ASP A 48 -8.80 -14.91 25.47
C ASP A 48 -9.43 -14.20 24.25
N ASP A 49 -10.63 -13.64 24.47
CA ASP A 49 -11.34 -12.84 23.47
C ASP A 49 -10.52 -11.62 23.03
N VAL A 50 -9.68 -11.06 23.90
CA VAL A 50 -8.89 -9.86 23.61
C VAL A 50 -7.79 -10.15 22.59
N TYR A 51 -7.09 -11.28 22.72
CA TYR A 51 -6.09 -11.68 21.73
C TYR A 51 -6.70 -11.85 20.33
N ARG A 52 -7.86 -12.51 20.26
CA ARG A 52 -8.58 -12.74 19.01
C ARG A 52 -9.00 -11.43 18.35
N ASP A 53 -9.48 -10.47 19.15
CA ASP A 53 -9.90 -9.16 18.66
C ASP A 53 -8.72 -8.37 18.12
N VAL A 54 -7.61 -8.30 18.87
CA VAL A 54 -6.37 -7.67 18.42
C VAL A 54 -5.89 -8.30 17.11
N TYR A 55 -5.80 -9.63 17.06
CA TYR A 55 -5.38 -10.32 15.85
C TYR A 55 -6.30 -10.00 14.67
N THR A 56 -7.61 -10.09 14.86
CA THR A 56 -8.59 -9.86 13.79
C THR A 56 -8.49 -8.44 13.23
N THR A 57 -8.34 -7.44 14.10
CA THR A 57 -8.16 -6.04 13.69
C THR A 57 -6.93 -5.87 12.81
N TYR A 58 -5.76 -6.34 13.25
CA TYR A 58 -4.52 -6.12 12.52
C TYR A 58 -4.41 -7.02 11.27
N ASN A 59 -4.87 -8.27 11.34
CA ASN A 59 -4.93 -9.16 10.18
C ASN A 59 -5.81 -8.57 9.07
N ASN A 60 -6.98 -8.00 9.41
CA ASN A 60 -7.84 -7.32 8.44
C ASN A 60 -7.14 -6.12 7.79
N ALA A 61 -6.54 -5.25 8.60
CA ALA A 61 -5.87 -4.05 8.10
C ALA A 61 -4.67 -4.39 7.18
N LEU A 62 -3.87 -5.38 7.55
CA LEU A 62 -2.73 -5.84 6.74
C LEU A 62 -3.20 -6.50 5.44
N PHE A 63 -4.21 -7.36 5.51
CA PHE A 63 -4.77 -8.03 4.34
C PHE A 63 -5.42 -7.05 3.37
N ASP A 64 -6.16 -6.06 3.88
CA ASP A 64 -6.76 -5.01 3.04
C ASP A 64 -5.70 -4.14 2.35
N SER A 65 -4.62 -3.80 3.06
CA SER A 65 -3.50 -3.05 2.47
C SER A 65 -2.86 -3.83 1.31
N LEU A 66 -2.67 -5.14 1.47
CA LEU A 66 -2.17 -6.02 0.41
C LEU A 66 -3.12 -6.11 -0.79
N ARG A 67 -4.42 -6.28 -0.52
CA ARG A 67 -5.45 -6.34 -1.57
C ARG A 67 -5.51 -5.04 -2.36
N LEU A 68 -5.37 -3.90 -1.70
CA LEU A 68 -5.31 -2.59 -2.34
C LEU A 68 -4.03 -2.44 -3.17
N LEU A 69 -2.88 -2.86 -2.65
CA LEU A 69 -1.60 -2.79 -3.36
C LEU A 69 -1.64 -3.62 -4.65
N VAL A 70 -2.14 -4.85 -4.60
CA VAL A 70 -2.36 -5.71 -5.77
C VAL A 70 -3.30 -5.05 -6.77
N ARG A 71 -4.42 -4.47 -6.29
CA ARG A 71 -5.40 -3.80 -7.17
C ARG A 71 -4.78 -2.59 -7.88
N TYR A 72 -4.04 -1.76 -7.16
CA TYR A 72 -3.46 -0.56 -7.75
C TYR A 72 -2.26 -0.87 -8.64
N GLU A 73 -1.45 -1.88 -8.32
CA GLU A 73 -0.41 -2.35 -9.25
C GLU A 73 -1.02 -2.81 -10.59
N LYS A 74 -2.09 -3.61 -10.55
CA LYS A 74 -2.82 -4.00 -11.79
C LYS A 74 -3.37 -2.79 -12.53
N SER A 75 -3.94 -1.84 -11.80
CA SER A 75 -4.47 -0.61 -12.36
C SER A 75 -3.39 0.22 -13.05
N LEU A 76 -2.22 0.37 -12.43
CA LEU A 76 -1.09 1.11 -12.96
C LEU A 76 -0.48 0.39 -14.18
N LYS A 77 -0.39 -0.95 -14.18
CA LYS A 77 0.01 -1.72 -15.37
C LYS A 77 -0.98 -1.52 -16.53
N ALA A 78 -2.29 -1.51 -16.26
CA ALA A 78 -3.29 -1.22 -17.28
C ALA A 78 -3.14 0.20 -17.83
N TRP A 79 -2.91 1.18 -16.96
CA TRP A 79 -2.65 2.56 -17.39
C TRP A 79 -1.36 2.67 -18.20
N CYS A 80 -0.31 1.95 -17.83
CA CYS A 80 0.94 1.91 -18.57
C CYS A 80 0.75 1.47 -20.02
N GLU A 81 -0.17 0.53 -20.27
CA GLU A 81 -0.53 0.12 -21.64
C GLU A 81 -1.41 1.16 -22.34
N ILE A 82 -2.28 1.87 -21.63
CA ILE A 82 -3.16 2.89 -22.21
C ILE A 82 -2.39 4.15 -22.62
N ILE A 83 -1.47 4.64 -21.79
CA ILE A 83 -0.72 5.87 -22.10
C ILE A 83 0.19 5.70 -23.31
N LYS A 84 0.63 4.46 -23.62
CA LYS A 84 1.36 4.13 -24.86
C LYS A 84 0.54 4.32 -26.13
N LEU A 85 -0.79 4.37 -26.00
CA LEU A 85 -1.72 4.55 -27.13
C LEU A 85 -2.10 6.02 -27.34
N ALA A 86 -1.70 6.93 -26.45
CA ALA A 86 -1.96 8.36 -26.59
C ALA A 86 -0.95 8.96 -27.56
N GLU A 87 -1.41 9.37 -28.74
CA GLU A 87 -0.57 10.03 -29.75
C GLU A 87 -0.47 11.54 -29.50
N ASP A 88 -1.54 12.12 -28.95
CA ASP A 88 -1.59 13.53 -28.58
C ASP A 88 -1.01 13.78 -27.18
N ARG A 89 -0.24 14.87 -27.07
CA ARG A 89 0.47 15.24 -25.83
C ARG A 89 -0.48 15.71 -24.74
N GLU A 90 -1.53 16.44 -25.08
CA GLU A 90 -2.51 16.93 -24.12
C GLU A 90 -3.30 15.76 -23.55
N ILE A 91 -3.71 14.80 -24.38
CA ILE A 91 -4.36 13.56 -23.93
C ILE A 91 -3.43 12.75 -23.02
N LEU A 92 -2.17 12.59 -23.41
CA LEU A 92 -1.17 11.88 -22.59
C LEU A 92 -1.00 12.57 -21.23
N ASP A 93 -0.81 13.89 -21.22
CA ASP A 93 -0.65 14.67 -20.00
C ASP A 93 -1.90 14.54 -19.10
N THR A 94 -3.11 14.63 -19.66
CA THR A 94 -4.37 14.43 -18.93
C THR A 94 -4.49 13.02 -18.35
N LEU A 95 -4.18 11.97 -19.11
CA LEU A 95 -4.19 10.60 -18.61
C LEU A 95 -3.24 10.41 -17.43
N ILE A 96 -2.00 10.91 -17.55
CA ILE A 96 -1.01 10.82 -16.48
C ILE A 96 -1.48 11.57 -15.24
N MET A 97 -1.94 12.81 -15.40
CA MET A 97 -2.27 13.71 -14.29
C MET A 97 -3.54 13.31 -13.55
N ASP A 98 -4.59 12.95 -14.28
CA ASP A 98 -5.92 12.78 -13.69
C ASP A 98 -6.24 11.33 -13.36
N TYR A 99 -5.56 10.37 -14.00
CA TYR A 99 -5.89 8.95 -13.88
C TYR A 99 -4.73 8.10 -13.33
N VAL A 100 -3.49 8.31 -13.80
CA VAL A 100 -2.34 7.55 -13.31
C VAL A 100 -1.88 8.06 -11.95
N TYR A 101 -1.67 9.37 -11.84
CA TYR A 101 -1.02 9.97 -10.68
C TYR A 101 -1.77 9.75 -9.37
N PRO A 102 -3.11 9.92 -9.28
CA PRO A 102 -3.83 9.66 -8.04
C PRO A 102 -3.67 8.21 -7.57
N ILE A 103 -3.65 7.25 -8.50
CA ILE A 103 -3.47 5.84 -8.18
C ILE A 103 -2.03 5.57 -7.73
N PHE A 104 -1.05 6.16 -8.42
CA PHE A 104 0.36 6.04 -8.09
C PHE A 104 0.66 6.55 -6.68
N LEU A 105 0.15 7.72 -6.31
CA LEU A 105 0.32 8.29 -4.97
C LEU A 105 -0.21 7.37 -3.87
N VAL A 106 -1.44 6.89 -4.03
CA VAL A 106 -2.03 5.97 -3.04
C VAL A 106 -1.23 4.68 -2.96
N THR A 107 -0.73 4.19 -4.09
CA THR A 107 0.13 3.00 -4.14
C THR A 107 1.43 3.19 -3.35
N CYS A 108 2.03 4.39 -3.44
CA CYS A 108 3.23 4.73 -2.68
C CYS A 108 2.95 4.80 -1.17
N ASP A 109 1.73 5.19 -0.74
CA ASP A 109 1.38 5.37 0.68
C ASP A 109 1.07 4.06 1.41
N LEU A 110 0.46 3.11 0.71
CA LEU A 110 0.06 1.82 1.28
C LEU A 110 1.16 1.10 2.08
N PRO A 111 2.43 1.07 1.65
CA PRO A 111 3.51 0.51 2.45
C PRO A 111 3.70 1.11 3.83
N ASN A 112 3.56 2.44 3.96
CA ASN A 112 3.71 3.11 5.25
C ASN A 112 2.56 2.73 6.19
N VAL A 113 1.33 2.71 5.66
CA VAL A 113 0.15 2.26 6.39
C VAL A 113 0.32 0.80 6.83
N PHE A 114 0.69 -0.09 5.91
CA PHE A 114 0.93 -1.51 6.21
C PHE A 114 1.96 -1.69 7.32
N LYS A 115 3.09 -0.98 7.22
CA LYS A 115 4.18 -1.07 8.19
C LYS A 115 3.78 -0.61 9.58
N ASP A 116 3.06 0.51 9.70
CA ASP A 116 2.54 0.99 10.99
C ASP A 116 1.59 -0.04 11.62
N GLN A 117 0.68 -0.62 10.83
CA GLN A 117 -0.22 -1.68 11.30
C GLN A 117 0.55 -2.95 11.72
N LEU A 118 1.57 -3.34 10.95
CA LEU A 118 2.37 -4.53 11.22
C LEU A 118 3.09 -4.40 12.56
N VAL A 119 3.82 -3.29 12.75
CA VAL A 119 4.59 -3.02 13.96
C VAL A 119 3.67 -3.00 15.19
N ARG A 120 2.52 -2.30 15.10
CA ARG A 120 1.54 -2.24 16.19
C ARG A 120 0.92 -3.60 16.50
N GLY A 121 0.54 -4.35 15.46
CA GLY A 121 -0.02 -5.68 15.60
C GLY A 121 0.97 -6.61 16.30
N CYS A 122 2.23 -6.59 15.89
CA CYS A 122 3.28 -7.41 16.50
C CYS A 122 3.46 -7.16 18.00
N VAL A 123 3.54 -5.88 18.40
CA VAL A 123 3.70 -5.46 19.79
C VAL A 123 2.48 -5.84 20.63
N LYS A 124 1.28 -5.53 20.14
CA LYS A 124 0.04 -5.78 20.89
C LYS A 124 -0.23 -7.27 21.05
N LEU A 125 0.01 -8.08 20.02
CA LEU A 125 -0.13 -9.53 20.12
C LEU A 125 0.86 -10.13 21.13
N ALA A 126 2.14 -9.75 21.08
CA ALA A 126 3.12 -10.20 22.07
C ALA A 126 2.69 -9.84 23.50
N SER A 127 2.29 -8.60 23.71
CA SER A 127 1.93 -8.11 25.05
C SER A 127 0.72 -8.86 25.60
N VAL A 128 -0.36 -8.94 24.82
CA VAL A 128 -1.58 -9.66 25.22
C VAL A 128 -1.32 -11.15 25.44
N SER A 129 -0.45 -11.78 24.65
CA SER A 129 -0.09 -13.20 24.86
C SER A 129 0.55 -13.48 26.23
N THR A 130 1.12 -12.45 26.87
CA THR A 130 1.71 -12.53 28.22
C THR A 130 0.80 -11.96 29.31
N GLY A 131 -0.43 -11.56 28.97
CA GLY A 131 -1.37 -10.91 29.89
C GLY A 131 -1.10 -9.42 30.14
N ASP A 132 -0.23 -8.78 29.34
CA ASP A 132 0.00 -7.34 29.39
C ASP A 132 -0.91 -6.59 28.39
N TYR A 133 -1.83 -5.80 28.92
CA TYR A 133 -2.80 -5.02 28.15
C TYR A 133 -2.43 -3.53 28.04
N SER A 134 -1.24 -3.12 28.52
CA SER A 134 -0.82 -1.70 28.55
C SER A 134 -0.81 -1.03 27.17
N TYR A 135 -0.48 -1.80 26.13
CA TYR A 135 -0.44 -1.34 24.73
C TYR A 135 -1.82 -1.24 24.06
N LEU A 136 -2.91 -1.60 24.75
CA LEU A 136 -4.27 -1.38 24.24
C LEU A 136 -4.78 0.04 24.52
N SER A 137 -4.07 0.81 25.33
CA SER A 137 -4.39 2.23 25.59
C SER A 137 -4.07 3.13 24.38
N ASP A 138 -4.74 4.29 24.30
CA ASP A 138 -4.50 5.33 23.26
C ASP A 138 -3.21 6.13 23.47
N THR A 139 -2.25 5.60 24.24
CA THR A 139 -0.98 6.25 24.52
C THR A 139 -0.11 6.27 23.25
N ARG A 140 0.64 7.36 23.04
CA ARG A 140 1.64 7.42 21.98
C ARG A 140 2.88 6.63 22.36
N PHE A 141 3.17 5.57 21.62
CA PHE A 141 4.38 4.76 21.76
C PHE A 141 5.31 4.94 20.57
N ASN A 142 6.60 4.72 20.79
CA ASN A 142 7.54 4.51 19.69
C ASN A 142 7.42 3.05 19.24
N TRP A 143 6.40 2.75 18.44
CA TRP A 143 6.04 1.38 18.07
C TRP A 143 7.21 0.57 17.50
N PHE A 144 8.10 1.20 16.72
CA PHE A 144 9.26 0.51 16.17
C PHE A 144 10.27 0.10 17.25
N LYS A 145 10.50 0.98 18.24
CA LYS A 145 11.32 0.65 19.41
C LYS A 145 10.66 -0.45 20.25
N GLU A 146 9.35 -0.35 20.48
CA GLU A 146 8.61 -1.36 21.25
C GLU A 146 8.64 -2.73 20.56
N MET A 147 8.50 -2.78 19.24
CA MET A 147 8.59 -4.03 18.48
C MET A 147 9.93 -4.72 18.67
N LYS A 148 11.04 -3.96 18.70
CA LYS A 148 12.38 -4.53 18.96
C LYS A 148 12.46 -5.19 20.34
N ALA A 149 11.68 -4.76 21.33
CA ALA A 149 11.64 -5.37 22.65
C ALA A 149 10.62 -6.52 22.73
N SER A 150 9.37 -6.27 22.32
CA SER A 150 8.26 -7.22 22.44
C SER A 150 8.42 -8.48 21.59
N CYS A 151 9.07 -8.36 20.42
CA CYS A 151 9.20 -9.47 19.47
C CYS A 151 10.52 -10.25 19.59
N ALA A 152 11.49 -9.78 20.40
CA ALA A 152 12.85 -10.31 20.41
C ALA A 152 12.98 -11.78 20.87
N TYR A 153 12.01 -12.26 21.66
CA TYR A 153 12.06 -13.60 22.24
C TYR A 153 11.37 -14.66 21.37
N ASN A 154 10.81 -14.28 20.22
CA ASN A 154 10.12 -15.18 19.30
C ASN A 154 10.90 -15.30 17.98
N PRO A 155 11.17 -16.51 17.45
CA PRO A 155 11.90 -16.68 16.19
C PRO A 155 11.24 -16.00 14.97
N PHE A 156 9.92 -16.03 14.86
CA PHE A 156 9.19 -15.30 13.82
C PHE A 156 9.19 -13.79 14.10
N GLY A 157 9.13 -13.41 15.37
CA GLY A 157 9.28 -12.02 15.82
C GLY A 157 10.62 -11.40 15.42
N LEU A 158 11.73 -12.13 15.56
CA LEU A 158 13.06 -11.71 15.10
C LEU A 158 13.11 -11.51 13.58
N GLN A 159 12.53 -12.44 12.82
CA GLN A 159 12.43 -12.31 11.37
C GLN A 159 11.56 -11.10 10.97
N LEU A 160 10.49 -10.82 11.70
CA LEU A 160 9.65 -9.64 11.47
C LEU A 160 10.41 -8.35 11.77
N ILE A 161 11.17 -8.29 12.86
CA ILE A 161 12.04 -7.14 13.15
C ILE A 161 13.00 -6.92 11.97
N GLN A 162 13.63 -7.99 11.47
CA GLN A 162 14.56 -7.88 10.36
C GLN A 162 13.89 -7.39 9.07
N ILE A 163 12.78 -7.99 8.66
CA ILE A 163 12.05 -7.54 7.44
C ILE A 163 11.58 -6.09 7.60
N VAL A 164 11.08 -5.72 8.78
CA VAL A 164 10.64 -4.34 8.99
C VAL A 164 11.82 -3.38 8.90
N ASP A 165 12.94 -3.67 9.55
CA ASP A 165 14.12 -2.79 9.57
C ASP A 165 14.81 -2.72 8.20
N ASP A 166 15.14 -3.87 7.62
CA ASP A 166 15.95 -4.00 6.41
C ASP A 166 15.14 -3.73 5.15
N ASP A 167 13.95 -4.34 5.02
CA ASP A 167 13.18 -4.29 3.77
C ASP A 167 12.16 -3.14 3.73
N LEU A 168 11.49 -2.84 4.85
CA LEU A 168 10.35 -1.90 4.89
C LEU A 168 10.70 -0.51 5.46
N TYR A 169 11.84 -0.37 6.13
CA TYR A 169 12.38 0.92 6.54
C TYR A 169 13.60 1.30 5.70
N HIS A 170 14.70 0.56 5.78
CA HIS A 170 15.98 0.99 5.19
C HIS A 170 16.19 0.54 3.75
N GLY A 171 15.36 -0.37 3.24
CA GLY A 171 15.49 -0.90 1.88
C GLY A 171 15.36 0.18 0.81
N ASP A 172 16.04 -0.02 -0.32
CA ASP A 172 16.09 0.95 -1.41
C ASP A 172 14.69 1.32 -1.91
N ASP A 173 13.82 0.33 -2.13
CA ASP A 173 12.44 0.58 -2.59
C ASP A 173 11.62 1.34 -1.52
N ALA A 174 11.85 1.08 -0.22
CA ALA A 174 11.16 1.79 0.86
C ALA A 174 11.67 3.24 1.00
N THR A 175 12.95 3.47 0.76
CA THR A 175 13.55 4.80 0.72
C THR A 175 13.03 5.59 -0.48
N HIS A 176 12.96 4.96 -1.65
CA HIS A 176 12.37 5.56 -2.86
C HIS A 176 10.95 6.09 -2.62
N PHE A 177 10.05 5.27 -2.07
CA PHE A 177 8.70 5.74 -1.77
C PHE A 177 8.66 6.82 -0.68
N ARG A 178 9.51 6.72 0.34
CA ARG A 178 9.61 7.76 1.37
C ARG A 178 10.08 9.09 0.80
N ASP A 179 11.01 9.07 -0.15
CA ASP A 179 11.49 10.27 -0.82
C ASP A 179 10.38 10.88 -1.69
N ILE A 180 9.60 10.05 -2.39
CA ILE A 180 8.39 10.51 -3.10
C ILE A 180 7.40 11.16 -2.12
N HIS A 181 7.15 10.53 -0.95
CA HIS A 181 6.27 11.11 0.08
C HIS A 181 6.81 12.40 0.70
N GLY A 182 8.08 12.42 1.09
CA GLY A 182 8.71 13.60 1.69
C GLY A 182 8.75 14.78 0.74
N ASN A 183 8.93 14.52 -0.55
CA ASN A 183 8.98 15.56 -1.57
C ASN A 183 7.59 15.99 -2.10
N CYS A 184 6.58 15.10 -2.07
CA CYS A 184 5.27 15.35 -2.68
C CYS A 184 4.07 15.46 -1.70
N MET A 185 4.20 15.04 -0.43
CA MET A 185 3.04 14.75 0.45
C MET A 185 2.99 15.49 1.79
N HIS A 186 3.79 16.55 2.00
CA HIS A 186 3.58 17.44 3.15
C HIS A 186 2.18 18.12 3.17
N ASP A 187 1.47 18.13 2.02
CA ASP A 187 0.15 18.77 1.89
C ASP A 187 -1.05 17.79 1.85
N ILE A 188 -0.84 16.46 1.85
CA ILE A 188 -1.92 15.48 1.56
C ILE A 188 -2.09 14.41 2.66
N SER A 189 -1.14 14.29 3.60
CA SER A 189 -1.10 13.18 4.58
C SER A 189 -2.22 13.15 5.64
N GLN A 190 -3.31 13.91 5.49
CA GLN A 190 -4.49 13.84 6.38
C GLN A 190 -5.75 13.26 5.71
N THR A 191 -5.78 12.98 4.41
CA THR A 191 -7.04 12.71 3.69
C THR A 191 -7.31 11.25 3.30
N LEU A 192 -6.41 10.30 3.53
CA LEU A 192 -6.63 8.90 3.13
C LEU A 192 -7.39 8.02 4.14
N VAL A 193 -7.79 8.55 5.30
CA VAL A 193 -8.54 7.78 6.33
C VAL A 193 -9.92 8.39 6.69
N ALA A 194 -10.26 9.58 6.22
CA ALA A 194 -11.59 10.14 6.43
C ALA A 194 -12.11 10.67 5.11
N GLY A 195 -13.35 10.29 4.72
CA GLY A 195 -14.04 10.75 3.52
C GLY A 195 -14.16 12.27 3.47
N SER A 196 -13.08 12.93 3.08
CA SER A 196 -12.92 14.36 3.01
C SER A 196 -13.06 14.80 1.56
N THR A 197 -14.08 15.58 1.30
CA THR A 197 -14.33 16.32 0.07
C THR A 197 -13.33 17.48 -0.06
N GLN A 198 -12.06 17.18 -0.30
CA GLN A 198 -11.08 18.19 -0.71
C GLN A 198 -10.39 17.79 -2.01
N THR A 199 -10.48 18.70 -2.97
CA THR A 199 -9.89 18.67 -4.30
C THR A 199 -8.37 18.51 -4.21
N VAL A 200 -7.85 17.48 -4.88
CA VAL A 200 -6.42 17.27 -5.13
C VAL A 200 -5.82 18.57 -5.68
N SER A 201 -4.71 19.03 -5.11
CA SER A 201 -4.04 20.25 -5.58
C SER A 201 -3.45 20.03 -6.98
N PRO A 202 -3.75 20.89 -7.97
CA PRO A 202 -3.22 20.76 -9.34
C PRO A 202 -1.69 20.93 -9.42
N TYR A 203 -1.06 21.46 -8.37
CA TYR A 203 0.40 21.61 -8.28
C TYR A 203 1.14 20.28 -8.09
N ALA A 204 0.46 19.25 -7.56
CA ALA A 204 1.08 17.97 -7.24
C ALA A 204 1.56 17.22 -8.49
N GLY A 205 0.80 17.26 -9.59
CA GLY A 205 1.25 16.64 -10.84
C GLY A 205 2.18 17.54 -11.69
N LEU A 206 2.11 18.87 -11.53
CA LEU A 206 3.08 19.79 -12.14
C LEU A 206 4.49 19.57 -11.56
N PHE A 207 4.59 19.25 -10.26
CA PHE A 207 5.86 18.97 -9.58
C PHE A 207 6.54 17.71 -10.11
N LEU A 208 5.81 16.63 -10.42
CA LEU A 208 6.40 15.46 -11.07
C LEU A 208 6.90 15.75 -12.48
N LYS A 209 6.16 16.57 -13.24
CA LYS A 209 6.57 17.02 -14.58
C LYS A 209 7.85 17.87 -14.55
N THR A 210 8.08 18.63 -13.46
CA THR A 210 9.24 19.54 -13.34
C THR A 210 10.42 18.98 -12.53
N TYR A 211 10.23 18.09 -11.56
CA TYR A 211 11.27 17.67 -10.61
C TYR A 211 11.68 16.19 -10.68
N SER A 212 10.87 15.31 -11.27
CA SER A 212 11.34 13.96 -11.58
C SER A 212 12.05 13.98 -12.94
N LYS A 213 13.22 13.34 -13.05
CA LYS A 213 13.63 12.76 -14.33
C LYS A 213 12.41 12.01 -14.86
N SER A 214 11.84 12.47 -15.99
CA SER A 214 10.72 11.87 -16.74
C SER A 214 10.04 10.73 -15.99
N PHE A 215 8.95 11.00 -15.26
CA PHE A 215 8.09 9.99 -14.63
C PHE A 215 7.98 8.75 -15.53
N ASN A 216 8.66 7.68 -15.14
CA ASN A 216 8.73 6.45 -15.91
C ASN A 216 7.93 5.40 -15.16
N LEU A 217 6.66 5.30 -15.52
CA LEU A 217 5.73 4.37 -14.90
C LEU A 217 6.21 2.91 -14.98
N GLU A 218 6.94 2.51 -16.03
CA GLU A 218 7.49 1.16 -16.15
C GLU A 218 8.52 0.88 -15.04
N ASN A 219 9.46 1.80 -14.83
CA ASN A 219 10.45 1.68 -13.74
C ASN A 219 9.76 1.69 -12.36
N GLU A 220 8.77 2.56 -12.17
CA GLU A 220 8.01 2.64 -10.92
C GLU A 220 7.24 1.34 -10.64
N LEU A 221 6.69 0.71 -11.68
CA LEU A 221 5.99 -0.57 -11.57
C LEU A 221 6.92 -1.71 -11.14
N GLU A 222 8.19 -1.70 -11.54
CA GLU A 222 9.18 -2.68 -11.05
C GLU A 222 9.47 -2.52 -9.56
N ILE A 223 9.59 -1.28 -9.10
CA ILE A 223 9.79 -0.95 -7.67
C ILE A 223 8.55 -1.38 -6.88
N ILE A 224 7.34 -1.09 -7.37
CA ILE A 224 6.07 -1.49 -6.75
C ILE A 224 5.98 -3.02 -6.65
N ASP A 225 6.30 -3.77 -7.71
CA ASP A 225 6.25 -5.24 -7.69
C ASP A 225 7.19 -5.83 -6.62
N ARG A 226 8.45 -5.38 -6.58
CA ARG A 226 9.42 -5.84 -5.57
C ARG A 226 8.96 -5.52 -4.17
N HIS A 227 8.44 -4.31 -3.95
CA HIS A 227 7.99 -3.87 -2.64
C HIS A 227 6.72 -4.60 -2.20
N ARG A 228 5.78 -4.87 -3.13
CA ARG A 228 4.62 -5.74 -2.88
C ARG A 228 5.08 -7.10 -2.38
N ARG A 229 6.02 -7.77 -3.06
CA ARG A 229 6.50 -9.09 -2.63
C ARG A 229 7.08 -9.09 -1.21
N ARG A 230 7.80 -8.03 -0.82
CA ARG A 230 8.30 -7.84 0.56
C ARG A 230 7.17 -7.69 1.58
N ILE A 231 6.17 -6.86 1.28
CA ILE A 231 4.97 -6.68 2.12
C ILE A 231 4.19 -7.99 2.25
N GLN A 232 4.04 -8.74 1.16
CA GLN A 232 3.38 -10.05 1.15
C GLN A 232 4.11 -11.04 2.06
N ARG A 233 5.45 -11.10 1.98
CA ARG A 233 6.26 -11.94 2.87
C ARG A 233 6.09 -11.54 4.34
N ALA A 234 6.07 -10.24 4.63
CA ALA A 234 5.87 -9.74 5.98
C ALA A 234 4.47 -10.11 6.54
N TYR A 235 3.43 -10.10 5.70
CA TYR A 235 2.08 -10.52 6.09
C TYR A 235 1.99 -12.01 6.42
N LEU A 236 2.59 -12.87 5.59
CA LEU A 236 2.61 -14.31 5.85
C LEU A 236 3.33 -14.60 7.17
N LEU A 237 4.48 -13.95 7.37
CA LEU A 237 5.26 -14.09 8.60
C LEU A 237 4.53 -13.54 9.84
N PHE A 238 3.70 -12.51 9.68
CA PHE A 238 2.81 -12.04 10.75
C PHE A 238 1.80 -13.10 11.17
N GLY A 239 1.27 -13.88 10.22
CA GLY A 239 0.42 -15.04 10.50
C GLY A 239 1.15 -16.09 11.34
N ASP A 240 2.32 -16.53 10.89
CA ASP A 240 3.15 -17.51 11.61
C ASP A 240 3.53 -17.02 13.02
N TYR A 241 3.86 -15.74 13.13
CA TYR A 241 4.15 -15.10 14.41
C TYR A 241 2.92 -15.14 15.34
N ALA A 242 1.74 -14.77 14.84
CA ALA A 242 0.53 -14.78 15.64
C ALA A 242 0.12 -16.21 16.06
N ASP A 243 0.32 -17.22 15.21
CA ASP A 243 0.11 -18.62 15.58
C ASP A 243 1.05 -19.04 16.70
N SER A 244 2.33 -18.67 16.60
CA SER A 244 3.34 -19.02 17.61
C SER A 244 3.08 -18.39 18.99
N LEU A 245 2.43 -17.23 19.03
CA LEU A 245 2.05 -16.55 20.27
C LEU A 245 0.73 -17.06 20.85
N SER A 246 -0.19 -17.55 20.01
CA SER A 246 -1.53 -17.98 20.41
C SER A 246 -1.57 -19.23 21.32
N GLY A 247 -0.43 -19.92 21.45
CA GLY A 247 -0.32 -21.14 22.23
C GLY A 247 -0.94 -22.34 21.52
N ALA A 248 -0.14 -23.00 20.67
CA ALA A 248 -0.32 -24.44 20.48
C ALA A 248 0.02 -25.15 21.81
N SER A 249 -0.93 -25.22 22.74
CA SER A 249 -0.95 -26.29 23.74
C SER A 249 -1.40 -27.58 23.05
N LEU A 250 -0.53 -28.15 22.21
CA LEU A 250 -0.62 -29.57 21.85
C LEU A 250 0.16 -30.39 22.87
N GLU A 251 -0.24 -30.29 24.13
CA GLU A 251 0.03 -31.31 25.14
C GLU A 251 -1.22 -31.52 25.99
N SER A 252 -2.06 -32.46 25.56
CA SER A 252 -2.71 -33.45 26.43
C SER A 252 -3.19 -34.63 25.58
#